data_AF-A0A354IUL4-F1
#
_entry.id   AF-A0A354IUL4-F1
#
_cell.length_a   1.000
_cell.length_b   1.000
_cell.length_c   1.000
_cell.angle_alpha   90.00
_cell.angle_beta   90.00
_cell.angle_gamma   90.00
#
_symmetry.space_group_name_H-M   'P 1'
#
loop_
_entity.id
_entity.type
_entity.pdbx_description
1 polymer ?
#
loop_
_entity_poly.entity_id
_entity_poly.type
_entity_poly.pdbx_seq_one_letter_code
_entity_poly.pdbx_strand_id
1 'polypeptide(L)'
;GSAWGPSLTSYENLGGVCAGQPEIAAWGPDRLDIFVVGTDRALYHKWWNGSAWGPSITGYENLGGVCTSPPKVVSWGPNRLDIFVTGTDGALYHKWWNGSAWGPSVKGFERLGGVCVDRPEVVAWGPNRLDIFVIGTDSALYHKWWNG
;
A
#
# COMPACT_ATOMS: atom_id res chain seq x y z
N GLY A 1 -11.69 -16.31 16.95
CA GLY A 1 -10.85 -17.53 17.06
C GLY A 1 -10.07 -17.49 18.36
N SER A 2 -9.74 -18.64 18.94
CA SER A 2 -9.06 -18.76 20.24
C SER A 2 -7.64 -19.35 20.15
N ALA A 3 -7.06 -19.45 18.95
CA ALA A 3 -5.73 -20.00 18.72
C ALA A 3 -4.97 -19.18 17.66
N TRP A 4 -3.65 -19.13 17.78
CA TRP A 4 -2.75 -18.57 16.78
C TRP A 4 -2.61 -19.53 15.60
N GLY A 5 -2.86 -19.03 14.39
CA GLY A 5 -2.57 -19.72 13.12
C GLY A 5 -1.39 -19.05 12.40
N PRO A 6 -0.71 -19.73 11.46
CA PRO A 6 -0.87 -21.15 11.10
C PRO A 6 -0.30 -22.11 12.15
N SER A 7 0.44 -21.57 13.11
CA SER A 7 1.02 -22.25 14.26
C SER A 7 1.29 -21.21 15.34
N LEU A 8 1.40 -21.63 16.60
CA LEU A 8 1.85 -20.77 17.70
C LEU A 8 3.32 -20.34 17.53
N THR A 9 4.13 -21.18 16.90
CA THR A 9 5.60 -21.04 16.87
C THR A 9 6.20 -20.96 15.47
N SER A 10 5.37 -21.06 14.44
CA SER A 10 5.83 -21.08 13.04
C SER A 10 4.96 -20.18 12.17
N TYR A 11 5.42 -19.94 10.95
CA TYR A 11 4.84 -19.00 10.00
C TYR A 11 4.52 -19.69 8.67
N GLU A 12 3.53 -19.15 7.96
CA GLU A 12 3.26 -19.52 6.58
C GLU A 12 4.20 -18.71 5.68
N ASN A 13 4.86 -19.38 4.74
CA ASN A 13 5.73 -18.70 3.79
C ASN A 13 4.91 -18.13 2.62
N LEU A 14 4.73 -16.81 2.60
CA LEU A 14 4.00 -16.08 1.54
C LEU A 14 4.87 -15.73 0.31
N GLY A 15 6.08 -16.26 0.24
CA GLY A 15 7.03 -16.06 -0.84
C GLY A 15 7.48 -14.61 -1.04
N GLY A 16 8.01 -14.33 -2.23
CA GLY A 16 8.47 -13.00 -2.65
C GLY A 16 9.91 -12.68 -2.23
N VAL A 17 10.45 -11.61 -2.81
CA VAL A 17 11.75 -11.02 -2.45
C VAL A 17 11.50 -9.57 -2.06
N CYS A 18 11.16 -9.36 -0.79
CA CYS A 18 10.71 -8.07 -0.29
C CYS A 18 11.90 -7.24 0.24
N ALA A 19 11.94 -5.97 -0.14
CA ALA A 19 12.88 -4.98 0.35
C ALA A 19 12.13 -3.90 1.13
N GLY A 20 12.05 -4.08 2.45
CA GLY A 20 11.44 -3.12 3.38
C GLY A 20 10.21 -3.66 4.11
N GLN A 21 9.56 -2.77 4.86
CA GLN A 21 8.40 -3.10 5.68
C GLN A 21 7.16 -3.34 4.80
N PRO A 22 6.42 -4.44 5.02
CA PRO A 22 5.11 -4.62 4.38
C PRO A 22 4.09 -3.67 4.99
N GLU A 23 3.12 -3.24 4.19
CA GLU A 23 1.91 -2.57 4.69
C GLU A 23 0.68 -3.38 4.31
N ILE A 24 -0.32 -3.35 5.19
CA ILE A 24 -1.50 -4.19 5.09
C ILE A 24 -2.74 -3.34 5.33
N ALA A 25 -3.77 -3.52 4.51
CA ALA A 25 -5.09 -2.96 4.73
C ALA A 25 -6.17 -4.03 4.61
N ALA A 26 -7.26 -3.84 5.34
CA ALA A 26 -8.50 -4.58 5.21
C ALA A 26 -9.60 -3.59 4.86
N TRP A 27 -10.35 -3.82 3.78
CA TRP A 27 -11.50 -2.98 3.41
C TRP A 27 -12.85 -3.65 3.69
N GLY A 28 -12.84 -4.89 4.15
CA GLY A 28 -14.03 -5.64 4.53
C GLY A 28 -13.70 -7.00 5.15
N PRO A 29 -14.72 -7.73 5.62
CA PRO A 29 -14.57 -9.11 6.08
C PRO A 29 -13.92 -9.98 5.00
N ASP A 30 -13.10 -10.94 5.42
CA ASP A 30 -12.45 -11.93 4.55
C ASP A 30 -11.60 -11.33 3.43
N ARG A 31 -11.14 -10.09 3.62
CA ARG A 31 -10.28 -9.40 2.66
C ARG A 31 -9.12 -8.71 3.34
N LEU A 32 -7.93 -9.11 2.94
CA LEU A 32 -6.66 -8.47 3.30
C LEU A 32 -5.89 -8.17 2.01
N ASP A 33 -5.23 -7.02 1.97
CA ASP A 33 -4.38 -6.59 0.88
C ASP A 33 -3.02 -6.20 1.46
N ILE A 34 -1.96 -6.85 0.97
CA ILE A 34 -0.57 -6.70 1.42
C ILE A 34 0.21 -6.04 0.29
N PHE A 35 0.94 -4.99 0.65
CA PHE A 35 1.81 -4.25 -0.25
C PHE A 35 3.24 -4.30 0.24
N VAL A 36 4.15 -4.63 -0.66
CA VAL A 36 5.60 -4.69 -0.40
C VAL A 36 6.35 -4.04 -1.54
N VAL A 37 7.52 -3.47 -1.24
CA VAL A 37 8.46 -3.03 -2.27
C VAL A 37 9.44 -4.18 -2.53
N GLY A 38 9.69 -4.49 -3.80
CA GLY A 38 10.67 -5.49 -4.21
C GLY A 38 12.10 -4.96 -4.21
N THR A 39 13.08 -5.83 -4.37
CA THR A 39 14.50 -5.42 -4.52
C THR A 39 14.77 -4.61 -5.78
N ASP A 40 13.89 -4.71 -6.78
CA ASP A 40 13.85 -3.88 -7.99
C ASP A 40 13.19 -2.50 -7.77
N ARG A 41 12.78 -2.19 -6.53
CA ARG A 41 12.02 -1.00 -6.11
C ARG A 41 10.61 -0.89 -6.68
N ALA A 42 10.07 -1.93 -7.32
CA ALA A 42 8.67 -1.93 -7.74
C ALA A 42 7.74 -2.23 -6.57
N LEU A 43 6.52 -1.70 -6.62
CA LEU A 43 5.45 -2.07 -5.68
C LEU A 43 4.85 -3.41 -6.11
N TYR A 44 4.64 -4.30 -5.14
CA TYR A 44 4.01 -5.59 -5.32
C TYR A 44 2.82 -5.75 -4.39
N HIS A 45 1.84 -6.51 -4.84
CA HIS A 45 0.57 -6.72 -4.17
C HIS A 45 0.26 -8.22 -4.04
N LYS A 46 -0.26 -8.61 -2.88
CA LYS A 46 -0.83 -9.92 -2.59
C LYS A 46 -2.12 -9.71 -1.81
N TRP A 47 -3.10 -10.56 -2.00
CA TRP A 47 -4.37 -10.44 -1.27
C TRP A 47 -4.90 -11.77 -0.77
N TRP A 48 -5.66 -11.72 0.32
CA TRP A 48 -6.55 -12.79 0.75
C TRP A 48 -7.97 -12.50 0.26
N ASN A 49 -8.68 -13.49 -0.28
CA ASN A 49 -10.04 -13.32 -0.79
C ASN A 49 -11.12 -14.09 0.00
N GLY A 50 -10.80 -14.55 1.21
CA GLY A 50 -11.69 -15.38 2.04
C GLY A 50 -11.47 -16.87 1.88
N SER A 51 -10.79 -17.29 0.81
CA SER A 51 -10.54 -18.70 0.51
C SER A 51 -9.10 -19.02 0.14
N ALA A 52 -8.40 -18.08 -0.51
CA ALA A 52 -7.05 -18.28 -0.99
C ALA A 52 -6.27 -16.97 -1.08
N TRP A 53 -4.94 -17.11 -1.06
CA TRP A 53 -3.99 -16.06 -1.41
C TRP A 53 -3.92 -15.89 -2.93
N GLY A 54 -4.05 -14.65 -3.38
CA GLY A 54 -3.85 -14.25 -4.78
C GLY A 54 -2.55 -13.46 -4.96
N PRO A 55 -1.87 -13.59 -6.12
CA PRO A 55 -2.20 -14.48 -7.26
C PRO A 55 -1.94 -15.97 -6.97
N SER A 56 -1.14 -16.28 -5.95
CA SER A 56 -0.97 -17.61 -5.37
C SER A 56 -0.36 -17.44 -3.97
N ILE A 57 -0.15 -18.54 -3.24
CA ILE A 57 0.46 -18.51 -1.90
C ILE A 57 1.84 -17.82 -1.90
N THR A 58 2.70 -18.08 -2.89
CA THR A 58 4.05 -17.50 -2.98
C THR A 58 4.21 -16.40 -4.03
N GLY A 59 3.20 -16.18 -4.89
CA GLY A 59 3.24 -15.20 -5.98
C GLY A 59 2.80 -13.79 -5.55
N TYR A 60 3.17 -12.77 -6.33
CA TYR A 60 2.75 -11.39 -6.14
C TYR A 60 2.37 -10.75 -7.48
N GLU A 61 1.36 -9.89 -7.46
CA GLU A 61 1.03 -8.99 -8.56
C GLU A 61 1.99 -7.81 -8.56
N ASN A 62 2.72 -7.61 -9.66
CA ASN A 62 3.61 -6.47 -9.80
C ASN A 62 2.81 -5.23 -10.22
N LEU A 63 2.86 -4.16 -9.42
CA LEU A 63 2.16 -2.88 -9.63
C LEU A 63 3.06 -1.75 -10.17
N GLY A 64 4.32 -2.07 -10.50
CA GLY A 64 5.27 -1.18 -11.14
C GLY A 64 5.84 -0.10 -10.22
N GLY A 65 6.30 1.00 -10.82
CA GLY A 65 6.90 2.14 -10.12
C GLY A 65 8.37 1.94 -9.71
N VAL A 66 8.95 2.99 -9.15
CA VAL A 66 10.29 2.98 -8.52
C VAL A 66 10.16 3.68 -7.17
N CYS A 67 9.86 2.90 -6.14
CA CYS A 67 9.57 3.36 -4.79
C CYS A 67 10.87 3.58 -4.01
N THR A 68 10.97 4.71 -3.33
CA THR A 68 12.10 5.05 -2.44
C THR A 68 11.74 4.98 -0.96
N SER A 69 10.45 4.79 -0.63
CA SER A 69 9.95 4.49 0.71
C SER A 69 9.26 3.12 0.75
N PRO A 70 9.07 2.52 1.92
CA PRO A 70 7.99 1.54 2.11
C PRO A 70 6.65 2.18 1.71
N PRO A 71 5.66 1.38 1.28
CA PRO A 71 4.34 1.92 0.97
C PRO A 71 3.67 2.44 2.24
N LYS A 72 2.55 3.14 2.06
CA LYS A 72 1.45 3.26 3.02
C LYS A 72 0.15 2.98 2.31
N VAL A 73 -0.71 2.16 2.91
CA VAL A 73 -2.03 1.87 2.38
C VAL A 73 -3.12 2.16 3.40
N VAL A 74 -4.23 2.72 2.93
CA VAL A 74 -5.45 2.89 3.71
C VAL A 74 -6.66 2.49 2.89
N SER A 75 -7.78 2.26 3.57
CA SER A 75 -9.09 2.11 2.96
C SER A 75 -10.07 3.04 3.65
N TRP A 76 -10.82 3.81 2.87
CA TRP A 76 -11.96 4.61 3.38
C TRP A 76 -13.31 3.93 3.17
N GLY A 77 -13.34 2.73 2.58
CA GLY A 77 -14.58 2.00 2.34
C GLY A 77 -14.39 0.69 1.54
N PRO A 78 -15.46 -0.11 1.42
CA PRO A 78 -15.41 -1.37 0.69
C PRO A 78 -14.91 -1.18 -0.75
N ASN A 79 -14.14 -2.14 -1.24
CA ASN A 79 -13.57 -2.14 -2.59
C ASN A 79 -12.67 -0.93 -2.90
N ARG A 80 -12.16 -0.25 -1.87
CA ARG A 80 -11.24 0.86 -2.03
C ARG A 80 -9.94 0.61 -1.27
N LEU A 81 -8.83 0.85 -1.97
CA LEU A 81 -7.50 1.01 -1.38
C LEU A 81 -6.84 2.24 -1.98
N ASP A 82 -6.10 2.97 -1.16
CA ASP A 82 -5.29 4.11 -1.57
C ASP A 82 -3.86 3.90 -1.04
N ILE A 83 -2.89 3.85 -1.95
CA ILE A 83 -1.49 3.51 -1.69
C ILE A 83 -0.61 4.72 -2.02
N PHE A 84 0.27 5.05 -1.09
CA PHE A 84 1.20 6.16 -1.20
C PHE A 84 2.64 5.69 -1.03
N VAL A 85 3.53 6.19 -1.88
CA VAL A 85 4.98 5.93 -1.87
C VAL A 85 5.72 7.22 -2.24
N THR A 86 6.99 7.34 -1.87
CA THR A 86 7.87 8.35 -2.45
C THR A 86 8.59 7.81 -3.70
N GLY A 87 8.80 8.66 -4.68
CA GLY A 87 9.56 8.33 -5.90
C GLY A 87 11.02 8.76 -5.82
N THR A 88 11.77 8.55 -6.91
CA THR A 88 13.19 8.92 -7.01
C THR A 88 13.43 10.42 -7.05
N ASP A 89 12.42 11.22 -7.42
CA ASP A 89 12.43 12.68 -7.37
C ASP A 89 12.01 13.23 -5.99
N GLY A 90 11.82 12.36 -4.99
CA GLY A 90 11.31 12.71 -3.67
C GLY A 90 9.82 13.06 -3.65
N ALA A 91 9.12 13.05 -4.78
CA ALA A 91 7.72 13.39 -4.81
C ALA A 91 6.85 12.27 -4.21
N LEU A 92 5.70 12.67 -3.69
CA LEU A 92 4.66 11.74 -3.29
C LEU A 92 3.95 11.19 -4.55
N TYR A 93 3.78 9.87 -4.59
CA TYR A 93 3.01 9.17 -5.62
C TYR A 93 1.86 8.40 -5.01
N HIS A 94 0.81 8.25 -5.81
CA HIS A 94 -0.45 7.65 -5.43
C HIS A 94 -0.89 6.59 -6.45
N LYS A 95 -1.39 5.46 -5.95
CA LYS A 95 -2.08 4.40 -6.71
C LYS A 95 -3.30 3.99 -5.92
N TRP A 96 -4.38 3.61 -6.60
CA TRP A 96 -5.59 3.17 -5.91
C TRP A 96 -6.25 1.96 -6.58
N TRP A 97 -6.98 1.20 -5.79
CA TRP A 97 -7.94 0.19 -6.25
C TRP A 97 -9.35 0.76 -6.13
N ASN A 98 -10.17 0.64 -7.18
CA ASN A 98 -11.55 1.15 -7.18
C ASN A 98 -12.64 0.06 -7.16
N GLY A 99 -12.27 -1.19 -6.88
CA GLY A 99 -13.19 -2.34 -6.91
C GLY A 99 -13.17 -3.13 -8.20
N SER A 100 -12.59 -2.57 -9.27
CA SER A 100 -12.54 -3.20 -10.59
C SER A 100 -11.18 -3.10 -11.25
N ALA A 101 -10.44 -2.02 -11.01
CA ALA A 101 -9.15 -1.76 -11.64
C ALA A 101 -8.23 -0.94 -10.73
N TRP A 102 -6.93 -1.10 -11.00
CA TRP A 102 -5.87 -0.24 -10.51
C TRP A 102 -5.83 1.08 -11.28
N GLY A 103 -5.86 2.19 -10.57
CA GLY A 103 -5.65 3.52 -11.12
C GLY A 103 -4.27 4.09 -10.76
N PRO A 104 -3.66 4.91 -11.62
CA PRO A 104 -4.13 5.30 -12.96
C PRO A 104 -4.02 4.17 -14.01
N SER A 105 -3.23 3.14 -13.73
CA SER A 105 -3.20 1.86 -14.46
C SER A 105 -2.55 0.81 -13.56
N VAL A 106 -2.47 -0.45 -14.01
CA VAL A 106 -1.79 -1.53 -13.26
C VAL A 106 -0.36 -1.15 -12.88
N LYS A 107 0.38 -0.49 -13.78
CA LYS A 107 1.82 -0.17 -13.58
C LYS A 107 2.09 1.31 -13.32
N GLY A 108 1.13 2.20 -13.58
CA GLY A 108 1.28 3.64 -13.47
C GLY A 108 1.00 4.18 -12.07
N PHE A 109 1.53 5.36 -11.76
CA PHE A 109 1.27 6.08 -10.51
C PHE A 109 0.90 7.52 -10.83
N GLU A 110 -0.01 8.09 -10.04
CA GLU A 110 -0.33 9.50 -10.06
C GLU A 110 0.69 10.27 -9.20
N ARG A 111 1.31 11.30 -9.77
CA ARG A 111 2.26 12.15 -9.04
C ARG A 111 1.50 13.24 -8.30
N LEU A 112 1.61 13.27 -6.97
CA LEU A 112 1.00 14.29 -6.11
C LEU A 112 1.95 15.44 -5.74
N GLY A 113 3.19 15.41 -6.23
CA GLY A 113 4.17 16.47 -6.06
C GLY A 113 4.84 16.52 -4.68
N GLY A 114 5.48 17.65 -4.39
CA GLY A 114 6.31 17.85 -3.20
C GLY A 114 7.70 17.23 -3.31
N VAL A 115 8.50 17.41 -2.25
CA VAL A 115 9.77 16.70 -2.01
C VAL A 115 9.74 16.24 -0.54
N CYS A 116 9.46 14.95 -0.35
CA CYS A 116 9.31 14.30 0.95
C CYS A 116 10.67 13.69 1.34
N VAL A 117 11.09 13.88 2.58
CA VAL A 117 12.36 13.32 3.09
C VAL A 117 12.19 11.98 3.82
N ASP A 118 10.94 11.57 4.08
CA ASP A 118 10.60 10.29 4.71
C ASP A 118 9.31 9.72 4.08
N ARG A 119 8.94 8.50 4.49
CA ARG A 119 7.69 7.84 4.12
C ARG A 119 6.49 8.71 4.54
N PRO A 120 5.45 8.82 3.69
CA PRO A 120 4.20 9.48 4.10
C PRO A 120 3.53 8.74 5.25
N GLU A 121 2.73 9.44 6.05
CA GLU A 121 1.73 8.85 6.94
C GLU A 121 0.34 9.24 6.46
N VAL A 122 -0.58 8.26 6.43
CA VAL A 122 -1.90 8.44 5.81
C VAL A 122 -2.97 7.86 6.70
N VAL A 123 -4.08 8.57 6.83
CA VAL A 123 -5.27 8.12 7.55
C VAL A 123 -6.52 8.36 6.73
N ALA A 124 -7.48 7.45 6.90
CA ALA A 124 -8.86 7.61 6.44
C ALA A 124 -9.77 7.58 7.67
N TRP A 125 -10.59 8.62 7.86
CA TRP A 125 -11.53 8.69 8.99
C TRP A 125 -13.00 8.65 8.57
N GLY A 126 -13.28 8.63 7.27
CA GLY A 126 -14.63 8.52 6.76
C GLY A 126 -14.67 8.23 5.26
N PRO A 127 -15.85 7.93 4.71
CA PRO A 127 -16.02 7.69 3.28
C PRO A 127 -15.49 8.86 2.45
N ASN A 128 -14.78 8.55 1.35
CA ASN A 128 -14.16 9.51 0.44
C ASN A 128 -13.14 10.46 1.10
N ARG A 129 -12.63 10.14 2.29
CA ARG A 129 -11.73 11.03 3.01
C ARG A 129 -10.37 10.42 3.27
N LEU A 130 -9.34 11.15 2.84
CA LEU A 130 -7.94 10.86 3.12
C LEU A 130 -7.25 12.10 3.66
N ASP A 131 -6.35 11.89 4.61
CA ASP A 131 -5.42 12.89 5.12
C ASP A 131 -4.00 12.30 5.09
N ILE A 132 -3.10 13.01 4.43
CA ILE A 132 -1.73 12.60 4.12
C ILE A 132 -0.79 13.61 4.77
N PHE A 133 0.18 13.10 5.51
CA PHE A 133 1.18 13.87 6.22
C PHE A 133 2.58 13.47 5.74
N VAL A 134 3.42 14.45 5.44
CA VAL A 134 4.80 14.23 4.98
C VAL A 134 5.74 15.23 5.65
N ILE A 135 7.00 14.84 5.87
CA ILE A 135 8.05 15.77 6.26
C ILE A 135 8.73 16.31 4.99
N GLY A 136 8.82 17.64 4.88
CA GLY A 136 9.50 18.32 3.79
C GLY A 136 11.00 18.50 4.02
N THR A 137 11.70 19.02 3.02
CA THR A 137 13.16 19.25 3.07
C THR A 137 13.61 20.27 4.12
N ASP A 138 12.70 21.12 4.57
CA ASP A 138 12.90 22.08 5.66
C ASP A 138 12.57 21.48 7.04
N SER A 139 12.34 20.17 7.11
CA SER A 139 11.91 19.45 8.32
C SER A 139 10.53 19.87 8.86
N ALA A 140 9.74 20.63 8.10
CA ALA A 140 8.37 20.95 8.47
C ALA A 140 7.42 19.80 8.13
N LEU A 141 6.35 19.68 8.92
CA LEU A 141 5.23 18.77 8.64
C LEU A 141 4.27 19.44 7.64
N TYR A 142 4.03 18.75 6.53
CA TYR A 142 3.08 19.15 5.50
C TYR A 142 1.89 18.23 5.47
N HIS A 143 0.74 18.78 5.07
CA HIS A 143 -0.53 18.08 5.00
C HIS A 143 -1.17 18.24 3.61
N LYS A 144 -1.73 17.15 3.09
CA LYS A 144 -2.55 17.11 1.88
C LYS A 144 -3.76 16.21 2.16
N TRP A 145 -4.88 16.47 1.52
CA TRP A 145 -6.09 15.70 1.75
C TRP A 145 -6.91 15.50 0.47
N TRP A 146 -7.83 14.53 0.53
CA TRP A 146 -8.81 14.21 -0.51
C TRP A 146 -10.22 14.14 0.08
N ASN A 147 -11.25 14.60 -0.63
CA ASN A 147 -12.65 14.55 -0.17
C ASN A 147 -13.69 14.07 -1.22
N GLY A 148 -13.27 13.39 -2.28
CA GLY A 148 -14.18 12.89 -3.33
C GLY A 148 -14.27 13.79 -4.55
#